data_AF-A0A7U9J2B0-F1
#
_entry.id   AF-A0A7U9J2B0-F1
#
_cell.length_a   1.000
_cell.length_b   1.000
_cell.length_c   1.000
_cell.angle_alpha   90.00
_cell.angle_beta   90.00
_cell.angle_gamma   90.00
#
_symmetry.space_group_name_H-M   'P 1'
#
loop_
_entity.id
_entity.type
_entity.pdbx_description
1 polymer ?
#
loop_
_entity_poly.entity_id
_entity_poly.type
_entity_poly.pdbx_seq_one_letter_code
_entity_poly.pdbx_strand_id
1 'polypeptide(L)'
;MTQFNPVDHPHRRYNPLTGQWILVSPHRAKRPWQGAQETPAKQVLPAHDPDCFLCAGNVRVTGDKNPDYTRTYVFTNDFAALMSDTPDAPESNDPLMRCQSARGTSRVICFSPDHSKTLPELSVAALTEIVKTWQEQTAELGKTYPWVQVFENKGAAMGCSNPHPHGQIWANSFLPNEAEREDRLQKEYFAEQKSPMLVDYVQRELADGSRTVVETEHWLAVVPYWAAWPFETLLLPKAHVLRITDLTDAQRSDLALALKKLTSRYDNLFQCSFPYSMGWHGAPFNGEENQHWQLHAHFYPPLLRSATVRKFMVGYEMLAETQRDLTAEQAAERLRAVSDIHFRESGV
;
A
#
# COMPACT_ATOMS: atom_id res chain seq x y z
N MET A 1 28.13 16.13 -28.65
CA MET A 1 26.78 15.83 -28.14
C MET A 1 26.89 15.64 -26.64
N THR A 2 26.01 16.23 -25.85
CA THR A 2 25.96 16.00 -24.41
C THR A 2 25.51 14.56 -24.14
N GLN A 3 26.20 13.85 -23.24
CA GLN A 3 25.85 12.47 -22.87
C GLN A 3 24.57 12.47 -22.05
N PHE A 4 23.70 11.48 -22.27
CA PHE A 4 22.47 11.34 -21.48
C PHE A 4 22.81 11.05 -20.02
N ASN A 5 22.21 11.82 -19.10
CA ASN A 5 22.30 11.60 -17.67
C ASN A 5 20.87 11.49 -17.08
N PRO A 6 20.43 10.32 -16.60
CA PRO A 6 19.09 10.15 -16.01
C PRO A 6 18.90 10.95 -14.72
N VAL A 7 19.97 11.44 -14.10
CA VAL A 7 19.93 12.31 -12.91
C VAL A 7 19.44 13.72 -13.25
N ASP A 8 19.68 14.20 -14.46
CA ASP A 8 19.40 15.58 -14.87
C ASP A 8 18.37 15.67 -16.02
N HIS A 9 18.43 14.73 -16.96
CA HIS A 9 17.63 14.80 -18.17
C HIS A 9 16.26 14.12 -17.99
N PRO A 10 15.17 14.75 -18.48
CA PRO A 10 13.87 14.10 -18.53
C PRO A 10 13.89 12.81 -19.34
N HIS A 11 13.18 11.80 -18.88
CA HIS A 11 13.07 10.50 -19.53
C HIS A 11 11.78 9.80 -19.09
N ARG A 12 11.42 8.70 -19.75
CA ARG A 12 10.26 7.87 -19.37
C ARG A 12 10.75 6.52 -18.86
N ARG A 13 10.09 5.99 -17.83
CA ARG A 13 10.33 4.65 -17.30
C ARG A 13 9.06 3.82 -17.43
N TYR A 14 9.21 2.57 -17.86
CA TYR A 14 8.09 1.66 -18.06
C TYR A 14 7.76 0.91 -16.76
N ASN A 15 6.48 0.86 -16.41
CA ASN A 15 5.96 0.02 -15.34
C ASN A 15 5.45 -1.30 -15.95
N PRO A 16 6.15 -2.43 -15.73
CA PRO A 16 5.76 -3.70 -16.32
C PRO A 16 4.51 -4.32 -15.68
N LEU A 17 4.11 -3.90 -14.46
CA LEU A 17 2.88 -4.36 -13.81
C LEU A 17 1.62 -3.73 -14.41
N THR A 18 1.74 -2.53 -14.99
CA THR A 18 0.58 -1.79 -15.53
C THR A 18 0.63 -1.56 -17.03
N GLY A 19 1.77 -1.80 -17.67
CA GLY A 19 1.97 -1.50 -19.09
C GLY A 19 2.01 -0.01 -19.40
N GLN A 20 2.23 0.83 -18.39
CA GLN A 20 2.20 2.29 -18.51
C GLN A 20 3.58 2.89 -18.30
N TRP A 21 3.74 4.14 -18.75
CA TRP A 21 4.99 4.90 -18.60
C TRP A 21 4.85 5.97 -17.52
N ILE A 22 5.98 6.32 -16.91
CA ILE A 22 6.11 7.42 -15.96
C ILE A 22 7.14 8.41 -16.50
N LEU A 23 6.72 9.66 -16.67
CA LEU A 23 7.60 10.76 -17.04
C LEU A 23 8.42 11.22 -15.81
N VAL A 24 9.74 11.16 -15.93
CA VAL A 24 10.68 11.59 -14.89
C VAL A 24 11.24 12.95 -15.30
N SER A 25 11.15 13.95 -14.40
CA SER A 25 11.69 15.30 -14.64
C SER A 25 12.46 15.77 -13.40
N PRO A 26 13.74 15.36 -13.24
CA PRO A 26 14.47 15.45 -11.96
C PRO A 26 14.65 16.86 -11.38
N HIS A 27 14.51 17.91 -12.19
CA HIS A 27 14.70 19.29 -11.76
C HIS A 27 13.41 20.01 -11.33
N ARG A 28 12.22 19.42 -11.53
CA ARG A 28 10.93 20.08 -11.24
C ARG A 28 10.75 20.41 -9.76
N ALA A 29 11.36 19.64 -8.86
CA ALA A 29 11.34 19.92 -7.42
C ALA A 29 12.02 21.26 -7.04
N LYS A 30 12.88 21.83 -7.90
CA LYS A 30 13.53 23.13 -7.66
C LYS A 30 12.62 24.34 -7.93
N ARG A 31 11.47 24.14 -8.59
CA ARG A 31 10.54 25.24 -8.89
C ARG A 31 9.98 25.84 -7.59
N PRO A 32 9.91 27.18 -7.42
CA PRO A 32 9.27 27.79 -6.25
C PRO A 32 7.84 27.27 -6.04
N TRP A 33 7.49 26.94 -4.80
CA TRP A 33 6.14 26.49 -4.43
C TRP A 33 5.44 27.57 -3.62
N GLN A 34 4.28 28.00 -4.12
CA GLN A 34 3.37 28.97 -3.46
C GLN A 34 1.93 28.41 -3.38
N GLY A 35 1.78 27.09 -3.58
CA GLY A 35 0.48 26.43 -3.50
C GLY A 35 0.11 26.05 -2.07
N ALA A 36 -0.82 25.11 -1.94
CA ALA A 36 -1.32 24.62 -0.65
C ALA A 36 -0.18 24.12 0.27
N GLN A 37 -0.40 24.28 1.57
CA GLN A 37 0.43 23.75 2.64
C GLN A 37 -0.41 22.73 3.42
N GLU A 38 0.07 21.51 3.54
CA GLU A 38 -0.58 20.46 4.34
C GLU A 38 -0.48 20.82 5.83
N THR A 39 -1.47 20.36 6.60
CA THR A 39 -1.44 20.44 8.07
C THR A 39 -0.89 19.11 8.59
N PRO A 40 0.30 19.10 9.22
CA PRO A 40 0.84 17.88 9.81
C PRO A 40 -0.10 17.34 10.89
N ALA A 41 -0.14 16.01 11.04
CA ALA A 41 -0.95 15.37 12.07
C ALA A 41 -0.54 15.81 13.49
N LYS A 42 -1.50 15.85 14.42
CA LYS A 42 -1.23 16.19 15.83
C LYS A 42 -0.26 15.18 16.44
N GLN A 43 0.69 15.68 17.23
CA GLN A 43 1.70 14.84 17.86
C GLN A 43 1.16 14.04 19.06
N VAL A 44 0.09 14.48 19.74
CA VAL A 44 -0.41 13.79 20.94
C VAL A 44 -1.89 13.47 20.76
N LEU A 45 -2.18 12.17 20.69
CA LEU A 45 -3.53 11.60 20.75
C LEU A 45 -3.62 10.73 22.02
N PRO A 46 -4.78 10.63 22.66
CA PRO A 46 -4.95 9.72 23.79
C PRO A 46 -4.92 8.27 23.31
N ALA A 47 -4.51 7.34 24.18
CA ALA A 47 -4.55 5.91 23.85
C ALA A 47 -5.98 5.37 23.72
N HIS A 48 -6.95 6.02 24.36
CA HIS A 48 -8.38 5.77 24.19
C HIS A 48 -9.09 7.11 24.05
N ASP A 49 -9.90 7.25 23.01
CA ASP A 49 -10.75 8.42 22.78
C ASP A 49 -12.21 7.99 23.02
N PRO A 50 -12.93 8.58 24.00
CA PRO A 50 -14.30 8.19 24.34
C PRO A 50 -15.31 8.44 23.22
N ASP A 51 -14.99 9.31 22.26
CA ASP A 51 -15.86 9.68 21.14
C ASP A 51 -15.50 8.91 19.85
N CYS A 52 -14.40 8.16 19.85
CA CYS A 52 -13.96 7.43 18.68
C CYS A 52 -14.79 6.16 18.43
N PHE A 53 -15.43 6.06 17.26
CA PHE A 53 -16.22 4.89 16.84
C PHE A 53 -15.43 3.58 16.67
N LEU A 54 -14.10 3.62 16.66
CA LEU A 54 -13.24 2.46 16.48
C LEU A 54 -12.55 2.01 17.79
N CYS A 55 -12.60 2.81 18.86
CA CYS A 55 -12.00 2.44 20.14
C CYS A 55 -12.75 1.27 20.80
N ALA A 56 -12.01 0.49 21.58
CA ALA A 56 -12.54 -0.63 22.36
C ALA A 56 -13.62 -0.14 23.35
N GLY A 57 -14.70 -0.91 23.49
CA GLY A 57 -15.82 -0.60 24.37
C GLY A 57 -16.73 0.55 23.93
N ASN A 58 -16.37 1.31 22.90
CA ASN A 58 -17.17 2.43 22.40
C ASN A 58 -18.33 1.96 21.51
N VAL A 59 -19.33 2.83 21.38
CA VAL A 59 -20.47 2.63 20.49
C VAL A 59 -20.14 3.20 19.11
N ARG A 60 -20.38 2.43 18.05
CA ARG A 60 -20.25 2.86 16.65
C ARG A 60 -21.41 3.79 16.26
N VAL A 61 -21.28 4.42 15.11
CA VAL A 61 -22.30 5.35 14.59
C VAL A 61 -23.69 4.71 14.41
N THR A 62 -23.75 3.39 14.21
CA THR A 62 -24.99 2.61 14.09
C THR A 62 -25.62 2.21 15.42
N GLY A 63 -24.96 2.47 16.55
CA GLY A 63 -25.40 2.04 17.88
C GLY A 63 -24.81 0.70 18.35
N ASP A 64 -24.12 -0.03 17.49
CA ASP A 64 -23.42 -1.26 17.86
C ASP A 64 -22.25 -0.98 18.79
N LYS A 65 -22.06 -1.80 19.82
CA LYS A 65 -20.94 -1.66 20.76
C LYS A 65 -19.74 -2.48 20.30
N ASN A 66 -18.58 -1.84 20.19
CA ASN A 66 -17.31 -2.55 20.00
C ASN A 66 -17.01 -3.40 21.24
N PRO A 67 -16.46 -4.62 21.07
CA PRO A 67 -15.97 -5.39 22.20
C PRO A 67 -14.85 -4.66 22.93
N ASP A 68 -14.57 -5.07 24.16
CA ASP A 68 -13.38 -4.64 24.92
C ASP A 68 -12.13 -5.34 24.38
N TYR A 69 -11.86 -5.17 23.08
CA TYR A 69 -10.79 -5.86 22.38
C TYR A 69 -9.41 -5.36 22.83
N THR A 70 -8.45 -6.27 22.90
CA THR A 70 -7.07 -5.98 23.33
C THR A 70 -6.03 -6.22 22.23
N ARG A 71 -6.49 -6.64 21.05
CA ARG A 71 -5.67 -7.01 19.89
C ARG A 71 -6.24 -6.36 18.63
N THR A 72 -5.98 -6.90 17.46
CA THR A 72 -6.74 -6.52 16.27
C THR A 72 -8.23 -6.80 16.47
N TYR A 73 -9.07 -5.98 15.83
CA TYR A 73 -10.52 -6.17 15.82
C TYR A 73 -11.05 -5.97 14.42
N VAL A 74 -11.83 -6.94 13.94
CA VAL A 74 -12.43 -6.90 12.61
C VAL A 74 -13.95 -6.92 12.73
N PHE A 75 -14.61 -6.06 11.96
CA PHE A 75 -16.05 -6.04 11.82
C PHE A 75 -16.45 -5.69 10.39
N THR A 76 -17.66 -6.10 9.98
CA THR A 76 -18.25 -5.66 8.71
C THR A 76 -18.50 -4.17 8.77
N ASN A 77 -18.04 -3.44 7.76
CA ASN A 77 -18.19 -2.00 7.70
C ASN A 77 -19.68 -1.62 7.75
N ASP A 78 -20.05 -0.72 8.66
CA ASP A 78 -21.42 -0.22 8.83
C ASP A 78 -21.98 0.40 7.53
N PHE A 79 -21.10 0.90 6.66
CA PHE A 79 -21.41 1.43 5.33
C PHE A 79 -20.59 0.71 4.26
N ALA A 80 -20.75 -0.62 4.18
CA ALA A 80 -20.04 -1.42 3.20
C ALA A 80 -20.29 -0.95 1.75
N ALA A 81 -19.21 -0.86 0.97
CA ALA A 81 -19.27 -0.43 -0.42
C ALA A 81 -19.83 -1.51 -1.36
N LEU A 82 -19.78 -2.78 -0.93
CA LEU A 82 -20.37 -3.92 -1.63
C LEU A 82 -21.20 -4.77 -0.65
N MET A 83 -22.28 -5.36 -1.16
CA MET A 83 -23.11 -6.32 -0.43
C MET A 83 -23.09 -7.68 -1.13
N SER A 84 -23.25 -8.76 -0.37
CA SER A 84 -23.13 -10.13 -0.89
C SER A 84 -24.33 -10.55 -1.74
N ASP A 85 -25.48 -9.97 -1.48
CA ASP A 85 -26.79 -10.29 -2.04
C ASP A 85 -27.32 -9.21 -3.00
N THR A 86 -26.46 -8.28 -3.43
CA THR A 86 -26.83 -7.29 -4.46
C THR A 86 -27.40 -8.00 -5.70
N PRO A 87 -28.61 -7.62 -6.18
CA PRO A 87 -29.20 -8.21 -7.37
C PRO A 87 -28.31 -8.06 -8.59
N ASP A 88 -28.46 -8.97 -9.55
CA ASP A 88 -27.70 -8.87 -10.79
C ASP A 88 -28.09 -7.61 -11.59
N ALA A 89 -27.07 -6.93 -12.12
CA ALA A 89 -27.25 -5.82 -13.03
C ALA A 89 -27.72 -6.33 -14.40
N PRO A 90 -28.51 -5.56 -15.17
CA PRO A 90 -28.95 -5.99 -16.49
C PRO A 90 -27.74 -6.12 -17.43
N GLU A 91 -27.50 -7.33 -17.92
CA GLU A 91 -26.47 -7.58 -18.93
C GLU A 91 -26.85 -6.88 -20.24
N SER A 92 -25.89 -6.18 -20.82
CA SER A 92 -26.04 -5.50 -22.11
C SER A 92 -24.77 -5.68 -22.94
N ASN A 93 -24.96 -5.98 -24.23
CA ASN A 93 -23.89 -6.01 -25.23
C ASN A 93 -23.68 -4.63 -25.90
N ASP A 94 -24.28 -3.57 -25.35
CA ASP A 94 -24.05 -2.21 -25.85
C ASP A 94 -22.56 -1.85 -25.74
N PRO A 95 -21.90 -1.47 -26.86
CA PRO A 95 -20.47 -1.19 -26.88
C PRO A 95 -20.08 0.12 -26.17
N LEU A 96 -21.05 0.99 -25.86
CA LEU A 96 -20.85 2.30 -25.25
C LEU A 96 -21.37 2.35 -23.81
N MET A 97 -22.51 1.73 -23.53
CA MET A 97 -23.24 1.85 -22.27
C MET A 97 -23.56 0.47 -21.67
N ARG A 98 -22.57 -0.10 -20.98
CA ARG A 98 -22.69 -1.39 -20.28
C ARG A 98 -22.42 -1.22 -18.79
N CYS A 99 -23.09 -2.05 -18.00
CA CYS A 99 -22.85 -2.20 -16.56
C CYS A 99 -22.70 -3.69 -16.24
N GLN A 100 -22.11 -4.01 -15.10
CA GLN A 100 -21.92 -5.39 -14.63
C GLN A 100 -22.29 -5.48 -13.16
N SER A 101 -22.75 -6.67 -12.73
CA SER A 101 -23.01 -6.96 -11.32
C SER A 101 -21.76 -6.76 -10.47
N ALA A 102 -21.92 -6.18 -9.28
CA ALA A 102 -20.85 -6.01 -8.30
C ALA A 102 -21.34 -6.51 -6.93
N ARG A 103 -20.90 -7.70 -6.54
CA ARG A 103 -21.17 -8.29 -5.22
C ARG A 103 -19.89 -8.36 -4.42
N GLY A 104 -20.01 -8.36 -3.10
CA GLY A 104 -18.84 -8.31 -2.24
C GLY A 104 -19.16 -8.10 -0.78
N THR A 105 -18.13 -7.71 -0.03
CA THR A 105 -18.28 -7.18 1.33
C THR A 105 -17.13 -6.24 1.65
N SER A 106 -17.32 -5.38 2.63
CA SER A 106 -16.29 -4.49 3.17
C SER A 106 -16.15 -4.74 4.66
N ARG A 107 -14.93 -4.94 5.13
CA ARG A 107 -14.58 -5.08 6.55
C ARG A 107 -13.59 -3.98 6.96
N VAL A 108 -13.67 -3.57 8.21
CA VAL A 108 -12.70 -2.68 8.86
C VAL A 108 -11.85 -3.51 9.82
N ILE A 109 -10.54 -3.24 9.87
CA ILE A 109 -9.59 -3.85 10.82
C ILE A 109 -8.97 -2.76 11.69
N CYS A 110 -9.32 -2.68 12.96
CA CYS A 110 -8.54 -1.91 13.95
C CYS A 110 -7.23 -2.65 14.23
N PHE A 111 -6.10 -1.94 14.19
CA PHE A 111 -4.79 -2.57 14.38
C PHE A 111 -4.49 -2.92 15.83
N SER A 112 -4.97 -2.10 16.77
CA SER A 112 -4.83 -2.29 18.22
C SER A 112 -5.86 -1.43 18.94
N PRO A 113 -6.13 -1.62 20.25
CA PRO A 113 -7.01 -0.72 20.99
C PRO A 113 -6.41 0.68 21.21
N ASP A 114 -5.08 0.84 21.04
CA ASP A 114 -4.38 2.09 21.24
C ASP A 114 -4.64 3.04 20.06
N HIS A 115 -5.49 4.03 20.30
CA HIS A 115 -5.89 5.06 19.35
C HIS A 115 -4.72 5.95 18.90
N SER A 116 -3.62 5.98 19.66
CA SER A 116 -2.51 6.91 19.41
C SER A 116 -1.36 6.33 18.61
N LYS A 117 -1.28 4.99 18.44
CA LYS A 117 -0.10 4.30 17.89
C LYS A 117 -0.34 3.76 16.49
N THR A 118 0.42 4.29 15.54
CA THR A 118 0.43 3.81 14.16
C THR A 118 1.37 2.61 13.99
N LEU A 119 1.37 1.95 12.81
CA LEU A 119 2.22 0.78 12.53
C LEU A 119 3.69 0.90 13.00
N PRO A 120 4.43 1.99 12.75
CA PRO A 120 5.83 2.08 13.18
C PRO A 120 6.02 2.12 14.69
N GLU A 121 4.98 2.44 15.46
CA GLU A 121 4.98 2.57 16.92
C GLU A 121 4.46 1.31 17.64
N LEU A 122 3.95 0.34 16.86
CA LEU A 122 3.53 -0.95 17.38
C LEU A 122 4.74 -1.88 17.56
N SER A 123 4.66 -2.77 18.54
CA SER A 123 5.66 -3.82 18.70
C SER A 123 5.64 -4.79 17.52
N VAL A 124 6.77 -5.45 17.24
CA VAL A 124 6.83 -6.48 16.18
C VAL A 124 5.80 -7.58 16.44
N ALA A 125 5.55 -7.96 17.71
CA ALA A 125 4.52 -8.95 18.05
C ALA A 125 3.10 -8.48 17.67
N ALA A 126 2.77 -7.21 17.93
CA ALA A 126 1.47 -6.64 17.53
C ALA A 126 1.34 -6.57 16.00
N LEU A 127 2.40 -6.19 15.30
CA LEU A 127 2.44 -6.19 13.84
C LEU A 127 2.30 -7.62 13.26
N THR A 128 2.88 -8.63 13.91
CA THR A 128 2.68 -10.04 13.52
C THR A 128 1.21 -10.46 13.65
N GLU A 129 0.50 -10.01 14.68
CA GLU A 129 -0.94 -10.26 14.83
C GLU A 129 -1.76 -9.56 13.74
N ILE A 130 -1.36 -8.36 13.29
CA ILE A 130 -1.97 -7.68 12.14
C ILE A 130 -1.78 -8.51 10.87
N VAL A 131 -0.56 -8.98 10.59
CA VAL A 131 -0.31 -9.83 9.42
C VAL A 131 -1.14 -11.11 9.49
N LYS A 132 -1.20 -11.75 10.66
CA LYS A 132 -2.05 -12.93 10.88
C LYS A 132 -3.52 -12.62 10.61
N THR A 133 -4.01 -11.48 11.07
CA THR A 133 -5.39 -11.04 10.79
C THR A 133 -5.61 -10.86 9.29
N TRP A 134 -4.66 -10.26 8.55
CA TRP A 134 -4.75 -10.17 7.09
C TRP A 134 -4.79 -11.55 6.42
N GLN A 135 -4.01 -12.52 6.90
CA GLN A 135 -4.04 -13.90 6.41
C GLN A 135 -5.41 -14.54 6.64
N GLU A 136 -5.94 -14.45 7.86
CA GLU A 136 -7.24 -15.00 8.24
C GLU A 136 -8.38 -14.40 7.39
N GLN A 137 -8.41 -13.07 7.24
CA GLN A 137 -9.42 -12.38 6.45
C GLN A 137 -9.32 -12.70 4.96
N THR A 138 -8.10 -12.76 4.43
CA THR A 138 -7.86 -13.12 3.02
C THR A 138 -8.27 -14.56 2.74
N ALA A 139 -7.90 -15.50 3.62
CA ALA A 139 -8.27 -16.91 3.49
C ALA A 139 -9.77 -17.15 3.64
N GLU A 140 -10.45 -16.42 4.53
CA GLU A 140 -11.89 -16.55 4.71
C GLU A 140 -12.65 -16.02 3.50
N LEU A 141 -12.39 -14.77 3.11
CA LEU A 141 -13.10 -14.11 2.01
C LEU A 141 -12.76 -14.73 0.65
N GLY A 142 -11.52 -15.22 0.49
CA GLY A 142 -11.05 -15.91 -0.72
C GLY A 142 -11.77 -17.23 -1.01
N LYS A 143 -12.50 -17.81 -0.04
CA LYS A 143 -13.38 -18.97 -0.29
C LYS A 143 -14.60 -18.60 -1.15
N THR A 144 -14.98 -17.33 -1.17
CA THR A 144 -16.21 -16.85 -1.82
C THR A 144 -15.91 -15.88 -2.95
N TYR A 145 -14.86 -15.06 -2.83
CA TYR A 145 -14.57 -13.96 -3.74
C TYR A 145 -13.23 -14.16 -4.45
N PRO A 146 -13.16 -14.00 -5.78
CA PRO A 146 -11.91 -14.14 -6.53
C PRO A 146 -10.88 -13.06 -6.21
N TRP A 147 -11.29 -11.89 -5.71
CA TRP A 147 -10.36 -10.84 -5.29
C TRP A 147 -10.65 -10.38 -3.86
N VAL A 148 -9.61 -10.35 -3.03
CA VAL A 148 -9.66 -9.82 -1.67
C VAL A 148 -8.62 -8.73 -1.53
N GLN A 149 -9.07 -7.48 -1.48
CA GLN A 149 -8.21 -6.32 -1.38
C GLN A 149 -8.02 -5.91 0.07
N VAL A 150 -6.85 -6.21 0.64
CA VAL A 150 -6.40 -5.62 1.91
C VAL A 150 -5.73 -4.27 1.63
N PHE A 151 -6.12 -3.22 2.35
CA PHE A 151 -5.53 -1.89 2.20
C PHE A 151 -5.65 -1.03 3.47
N GLU A 152 -4.84 0.03 3.55
CA GLU A 152 -4.90 1.05 4.60
C GLU A 152 -4.84 2.43 3.95
N ASN A 153 -5.62 3.38 4.48
CA ASN A 153 -5.48 4.81 4.19
C ASN A 153 -5.05 5.52 5.48
N LYS A 154 -3.78 5.91 5.56
CA LYS A 154 -3.19 6.60 6.72
C LYS A 154 -3.18 8.12 6.49
N GLY A 155 -3.79 8.85 7.43
CA GLY A 155 -3.76 10.31 7.49
C GLY A 155 -4.79 11.00 6.58
N ALA A 156 -5.19 12.21 6.96
CA ALA A 156 -6.24 12.99 6.28
C ALA A 156 -5.92 13.26 4.80
N ALA A 157 -4.63 13.46 4.47
CA ALA A 157 -4.16 13.68 3.11
C ALA A 157 -4.47 12.52 2.14
N MET A 158 -4.79 11.33 2.67
CA MET A 158 -5.13 10.12 1.92
C MET A 158 -6.59 9.69 2.11
N GLY A 159 -7.45 10.62 2.56
CA GLY A 159 -8.90 10.38 2.66
C GLY A 159 -9.32 9.53 3.86
N CYS A 160 -8.46 9.37 4.87
CA CYS A 160 -8.82 8.69 6.11
C CYS A 160 -9.88 9.52 6.86
N SER A 161 -11.06 8.93 7.08
CA SER A 161 -12.21 9.60 7.72
C SER A 161 -12.29 9.41 9.23
N ASN A 162 -11.53 8.46 9.80
CA ASN A 162 -11.46 8.21 11.24
C ASN A 162 -10.00 8.16 11.71
N PRO A 163 -9.61 8.91 12.76
CA PRO A 163 -8.22 9.00 13.19
C PRO A 163 -7.64 7.72 13.84
N HIS A 164 -8.48 6.76 14.23
CA HIS A 164 -7.98 5.53 14.84
C HIS A 164 -7.18 4.69 13.83
N PRO A 165 -6.01 4.13 14.20
CA PRO A 165 -5.21 3.29 13.31
C PRO A 165 -5.95 2.03 12.84
N HIS A 166 -6.32 2.00 11.56
CA HIS A 166 -7.09 0.90 10.98
C HIS A 166 -6.78 0.69 9.49
N GLY A 167 -7.06 -0.52 9.02
CA GLY A 167 -7.13 -0.86 7.60
C GLY A 167 -8.54 -1.28 7.20
N GLN A 168 -8.67 -1.70 5.95
CA GLN A 168 -9.90 -2.21 5.36
C GLN A 168 -9.62 -3.44 4.51
N ILE A 169 -10.65 -4.27 4.34
CA ILE A 169 -10.65 -5.41 3.43
C ILE A 169 -11.92 -5.34 2.59
N TRP A 170 -11.78 -5.15 1.28
CA TRP A 170 -12.91 -5.21 0.35
C TRP A 170 -12.76 -6.45 -0.53
N ALA A 171 -13.77 -7.31 -0.51
CA ALA A 171 -13.81 -8.51 -1.33
C ALA A 171 -14.79 -8.33 -2.49
N ASN A 172 -14.37 -8.71 -3.70
CA ASN A 172 -15.10 -8.45 -4.94
C ASN A 172 -15.43 -9.76 -5.65
N SER A 173 -16.65 -9.89 -6.18
CA SER A 173 -17.06 -11.01 -7.05
C SER A 173 -16.43 -10.98 -8.46
N PHE A 174 -15.48 -10.08 -8.69
CA PHE A 174 -14.81 -9.81 -9.96
C PHE A 174 -13.36 -9.37 -9.69
N LEU A 175 -12.51 -9.39 -10.72
CA LEU A 175 -11.19 -8.78 -10.64
C LEU A 175 -11.30 -7.27 -10.90
N PRO A 176 -10.91 -6.40 -9.96
CA PRO A 176 -10.87 -4.96 -10.21
C PRO A 176 -9.77 -4.61 -11.22
N ASN A 177 -9.81 -3.39 -11.75
CA ASN A 177 -8.96 -2.92 -12.85
C ASN A 177 -7.45 -3.25 -12.66
N GLU A 178 -6.90 -2.96 -11.47
CA GLU A 178 -5.48 -3.21 -11.20
C GLU A 178 -5.17 -4.70 -11.14
N ALA A 179 -6.05 -5.50 -10.52
CA ALA A 179 -5.90 -6.94 -10.40
C ALA A 179 -5.93 -7.64 -11.76
N GLU A 180 -6.89 -7.29 -12.63
CA GLU A 180 -6.95 -7.85 -14.00
C GLU A 180 -5.68 -7.52 -14.77
N ARG A 181 -5.24 -6.27 -14.69
CA ARG A 181 -4.09 -5.79 -15.45
C ARG A 181 -2.79 -6.44 -15.00
N GLU A 182 -2.57 -6.51 -13.68
CA GLU A 182 -1.41 -7.19 -13.12
C GLU A 182 -1.45 -8.70 -13.34
N ASP A 183 -2.62 -9.35 -13.25
CA ASP A 183 -2.75 -10.78 -13.57
C ASP A 183 -2.27 -11.05 -14.99
N ARG A 184 -2.84 -10.32 -15.95
CA ARG A 184 -2.56 -10.50 -17.37
C ARG A 184 -1.09 -10.22 -17.70
N LEU A 185 -0.53 -9.11 -17.24
CA LEU A 185 0.84 -8.74 -17.57
C LEU A 185 1.89 -9.63 -16.89
N GLN A 186 1.63 -10.09 -15.66
CA GLN A 186 2.49 -11.09 -15.03
C GLN A 186 2.38 -12.44 -15.75
N LYS A 187 1.17 -12.84 -16.17
CA LYS A 187 0.93 -14.08 -16.94
C LYS A 187 1.64 -14.05 -18.29
N GLU A 188 1.58 -12.92 -19.01
CA GLU A 188 2.32 -12.69 -20.26
C GLU A 188 3.85 -12.79 -20.06
N TYR A 189 4.40 -12.10 -19.05
CA TYR A 189 5.83 -12.19 -18.72
C TYR A 189 6.23 -13.61 -18.37
N PHE A 190 5.45 -14.31 -17.53
CA PHE A 190 5.74 -15.68 -17.12
C PHE A 190 5.72 -16.65 -18.31
N ALA A 191 4.78 -16.47 -19.24
CA ALA A 191 4.70 -17.26 -20.45
C ALA A 191 5.94 -17.09 -21.34
N GLU A 192 6.50 -15.89 -21.42
CA GLU A 192 7.69 -15.59 -22.23
C GLU A 192 9.00 -15.96 -21.52
N GLN A 193 9.17 -15.50 -20.28
CA GLN A 193 10.43 -15.54 -19.53
C GLN A 193 10.59 -16.79 -18.68
N LYS A 194 9.52 -17.56 -18.48
CA LYS A 194 9.48 -18.80 -17.65
C LYS A 194 9.88 -18.58 -16.19
N SER A 195 9.75 -17.35 -15.69
CA SER A 195 9.98 -16.94 -14.30
C SER A 195 8.97 -15.85 -13.92
N PRO A 196 8.53 -15.74 -12.65
CA PRO A 196 7.62 -14.66 -12.24
C PRO A 196 8.31 -13.29 -12.31
N MET A 197 7.61 -12.31 -12.89
CA MET A 197 8.13 -10.96 -13.16
C MET A 197 8.81 -10.33 -11.94
N LEU A 198 8.13 -10.34 -10.79
CA LEU A 198 8.63 -9.65 -9.61
C LEU A 198 9.68 -10.47 -8.84
N VAL A 199 9.76 -11.79 -9.06
CA VAL A 199 10.86 -12.61 -8.52
C VAL A 199 12.16 -12.24 -9.23
N ASP A 200 12.16 -12.13 -10.56
CA ASP A 200 13.31 -11.65 -11.32
C ASP A 200 13.67 -10.20 -10.96
N TYR A 201 12.65 -9.34 -10.77
CA TYR A 201 12.86 -7.96 -10.37
C TYR A 201 13.56 -7.82 -9.02
N VAL A 202 13.15 -8.62 -8.02
CA VAL A 202 13.80 -8.66 -6.70
C VAL A 202 15.27 -9.03 -6.83
N GLN A 203 15.62 -10.04 -7.64
CA GLN A 203 17.03 -10.42 -7.85
C GLN A 203 17.87 -9.27 -8.43
N ARG A 204 17.30 -8.50 -9.35
CA ARG A 204 17.97 -7.32 -9.93
C ARG A 204 18.17 -6.22 -8.90
N GLU A 205 17.16 -5.93 -8.08
CA GLU A 205 17.28 -4.90 -7.04
C GLU A 205 18.23 -5.29 -5.91
N LEU A 206 18.30 -6.59 -5.56
CA LEU A 206 19.30 -7.10 -4.60
C LEU A 206 20.74 -6.93 -5.11
N ALA A 207 20.96 -7.13 -6.41
CA ALA A 207 22.29 -6.97 -7.01
C ALA A 207 22.71 -5.50 -7.18
N ASP A 208 21.74 -4.60 -7.43
CA ASP A 208 21.98 -3.17 -7.68
C ASP A 208 22.08 -2.36 -6.37
N GLY A 209 21.07 -2.47 -5.50
CA GLY A 209 21.01 -1.77 -4.22
C GLY A 209 20.70 -0.27 -4.28
N SER A 210 20.76 0.39 -5.45
CA SER A 210 20.53 1.84 -5.56
C SER A 210 19.13 2.28 -5.12
N ARG A 211 18.13 1.40 -5.24
CA ARG A 211 16.72 1.66 -4.89
C ARG A 211 16.23 0.94 -3.64
N THR A 212 17.06 0.12 -3.00
CA THR A 212 16.72 -0.57 -1.74
C THR A 212 16.49 0.41 -0.61
N VAL A 213 15.44 0.20 0.18
CA VAL A 213 15.09 1.03 1.35
C VAL A 213 15.13 0.20 2.62
N VAL A 214 14.56 -1.00 2.60
CA VAL A 214 14.61 -1.97 3.70
C VAL A 214 14.97 -3.32 3.11
N GLU A 215 15.88 -4.02 3.77
CA GLU A 215 16.20 -5.40 3.47
C GLU A 215 16.24 -6.17 4.79
N THR A 216 15.44 -7.23 4.89
CA THR A 216 15.42 -8.16 6.02
C THR A 216 15.76 -9.57 5.53
N GLU A 217 15.61 -10.60 6.36
CA GLU A 217 15.93 -11.97 5.96
C GLU A 217 15.04 -12.43 4.78
N HIS A 218 13.76 -12.13 4.84
CA HIS A 218 12.76 -12.62 3.89
C HIS A 218 12.13 -11.53 3.02
N TRP A 219 12.34 -10.25 3.31
CA TRP A 219 11.67 -9.16 2.60
C TRP A 219 12.63 -8.11 2.04
N LEU A 220 12.18 -7.47 0.97
CA LEU A 220 12.83 -6.34 0.33
C LEU A 220 11.79 -5.24 0.09
N ALA A 221 12.07 -4.03 0.56
CA ALA A 221 11.35 -2.81 0.18
C ALA A 221 12.26 -1.94 -0.68
N VAL A 222 11.79 -1.58 -1.87
CA VAL A 222 12.49 -0.70 -2.81
C VAL A 222 11.62 0.50 -3.16
N VAL A 223 12.21 1.61 -3.56
CA VAL A 223 11.50 2.57 -4.42
C VAL A 223 11.52 2.00 -5.83
N PRO A 224 10.41 1.46 -6.37
CA PRO A 224 10.48 0.70 -7.61
C PRO A 224 11.00 1.58 -8.75
N TYR A 225 11.68 0.97 -9.72
CA TYR A 225 12.27 1.69 -10.86
C TYR A 225 11.28 2.63 -11.55
N TRP A 226 10.02 2.19 -11.61
CA TRP A 226 8.89 2.85 -12.24
C TRP A 226 7.96 3.60 -11.27
N ALA A 227 8.41 3.89 -10.04
CA ALA A 227 7.61 4.55 -9.02
C ALA A 227 6.88 5.80 -9.56
N ALA A 228 5.60 5.97 -9.21
CA ALA A 228 4.80 7.13 -9.55
C ALA A 228 4.89 8.21 -8.46
N TRP A 229 4.66 7.82 -7.21
CA TRP A 229 4.68 8.72 -6.06
C TRP A 229 6.11 9.06 -5.63
N PRO A 230 6.33 10.22 -4.94
CA PRO A 230 7.68 10.71 -4.64
C PRO A 230 8.56 9.68 -3.94
N PHE A 231 8.04 9.15 -2.83
CA PHE A 231 8.69 8.14 -1.98
C PHE A 231 7.91 6.82 -2.03
N GLU A 232 7.29 6.49 -3.16
CA GLU A 232 6.62 5.20 -3.36
C GLU A 232 7.53 4.05 -3.01
N THR A 233 7.01 3.01 -2.37
CA THR A 233 7.75 1.76 -2.20
C THR A 233 6.95 0.54 -2.59
N LEU A 234 7.66 -0.46 -3.10
CA LEU A 234 7.18 -1.81 -3.36
C LEU A 234 7.87 -2.74 -2.35
N LEU A 235 7.07 -3.41 -1.52
CA LEU A 235 7.51 -4.37 -0.51
C LEU A 235 7.18 -5.79 -0.98
N LEU A 236 8.19 -6.65 -1.12
CA LEU A 236 8.03 -7.99 -1.67
C LEU A 236 8.81 -9.04 -0.85
N PRO A 237 8.34 -10.29 -0.78
CA PRO A 237 9.15 -11.37 -0.26
C PRO A 237 10.29 -11.68 -1.24
N LYS A 238 11.44 -12.08 -0.71
CA LYS A 238 12.61 -12.50 -1.50
C LYS A 238 12.41 -13.86 -2.18
N ALA A 239 11.55 -14.69 -1.60
CA ALA A 239 11.13 -15.97 -2.16
C ALA A 239 9.85 -15.80 -2.99
N HIS A 240 9.58 -16.78 -3.86
CA HIS A 240 8.33 -16.85 -4.62
C HIS A 240 7.17 -17.23 -3.69
N VAL A 241 6.17 -16.34 -3.58
CA VAL A 241 4.98 -16.50 -2.73
C VAL A 241 3.78 -15.99 -3.51
N LEU A 242 2.71 -16.77 -3.64
CA LEU A 242 1.55 -16.35 -4.45
C LEU A 242 0.62 -15.40 -3.70
N ARG A 243 0.33 -15.70 -2.43
CA ARG A 243 -0.61 -14.96 -1.60
C ARG A 243 -0.06 -14.75 -0.19
N ILE A 244 -0.62 -13.77 0.52
CA ILE A 244 -0.26 -13.52 1.93
C ILE A 244 -0.53 -14.74 2.83
N THR A 245 -1.52 -15.55 2.46
CA THR A 245 -1.90 -16.81 3.13
C THR A 245 -0.83 -17.89 3.05
N ASP A 246 0.12 -17.77 2.12
CA ASP A 246 1.12 -18.80 1.84
C ASP A 246 2.45 -18.51 2.55
N LEU A 247 2.54 -17.40 3.28
CA LEU A 247 3.72 -17.06 4.07
C LEU A 247 3.92 -18.06 5.21
N THR A 248 5.17 -18.51 5.36
CA THR A 248 5.59 -19.25 6.55
C THR A 248 5.56 -18.35 7.80
N ASP A 249 5.56 -18.96 8.98
CA ASP A 249 5.61 -18.22 10.25
C ASP A 249 6.85 -17.30 10.36
N ALA A 250 7.98 -17.75 9.80
CA ALA A 250 9.22 -16.96 9.75
C ALA A 250 9.05 -15.75 8.81
N GLN A 251 8.54 -15.96 7.60
CA GLN A 251 8.26 -14.87 6.65
C GLN A 251 7.22 -13.89 7.18
N ARG A 252 6.21 -14.37 7.91
CA ARG A 252 5.19 -13.54 8.57
C ARG A 252 5.79 -12.65 9.66
N SER A 253 6.62 -13.22 10.53
CA SER A 253 7.25 -12.46 11.61
C SER A 253 8.27 -11.46 11.08
N ASP A 254 9.01 -11.83 10.04
CA ASP A 254 9.94 -10.93 9.36
C ASP A 254 9.22 -9.86 8.53
N LEU A 255 8.01 -10.13 8.03
CA LEU A 255 7.15 -9.10 7.42
C LEU A 255 6.80 -8.01 8.42
N ALA A 256 6.43 -8.39 9.65
CA ALA A 256 6.15 -7.45 10.72
C ALA A 256 7.36 -6.55 11.02
N LEU A 257 8.58 -7.12 11.02
CA LEU A 257 9.82 -6.36 11.14
C LEU A 257 10.05 -5.42 9.95
N ALA A 258 9.86 -5.90 8.73
CA ALA A 258 10.03 -5.11 7.50
C ALA A 258 9.05 -3.92 7.46
N LEU A 259 7.79 -4.13 7.83
CA LEU A 259 6.78 -3.08 7.96
C LEU A 259 7.17 -2.04 9.00
N LYS A 260 7.63 -2.47 10.18
CA LYS A 260 8.08 -1.55 11.24
C LYS A 260 9.22 -0.68 10.76
N LYS A 261 10.25 -1.27 10.13
CA LYS A 261 11.41 -0.55 9.59
C LYS A 261 11.01 0.42 8.48
N LEU A 262 10.19 -0.02 7.53
CA LEU A 262 9.76 0.79 6.40
C LEU A 262 8.94 1.99 6.85
N THR A 263 7.92 1.76 7.67
CA THR A 263 7.05 2.82 8.18
C THR A 263 7.76 3.76 9.15
N SER A 264 8.79 3.27 9.87
CA SER A 264 9.65 4.13 10.69
C SER A 264 10.49 5.07 9.83
N ARG A 265 11.09 4.57 8.72
CA ARG A 265 11.81 5.42 7.75
C ARG A 265 10.89 6.49 7.16
N TYR A 266 9.64 6.14 6.84
CA TYR A 266 8.65 7.10 6.37
C TYR A 266 8.40 8.22 7.37
N ASP A 267 8.07 7.89 8.61
CA ASP A 267 7.77 8.89 9.64
C ASP A 267 9.02 9.73 10.00
N ASN A 268 10.21 9.11 9.95
CA ASN A 268 11.49 9.79 10.19
C ASN A 268 11.91 10.74 9.05
N LEU A 269 11.44 10.51 7.81
CA LEU A 269 11.85 11.30 6.64
C LEU A 269 11.57 12.80 6.81
N PHE A 270 10.42 13.12 7.41
CA PHE A 270 10.03 14.51 7.72
C PHE A 270 9.67 14.72 9.20
N GLN A 271 10.03 13.78 10.08
CA GLN A 271 9.79 13.84 11.52
C GLN A 271 8.30 14.09 11.85
N CYS A 272 7.41 13.37 11.16
CA CYS A 272 5.97 13.50 11.30
C CYS A 272 5.27 12.17 10.98
N SER A 273 4.01 12.00 11.41
CA SER A 273 3.20 10.86 10.95
C SER A 273 3.00 10.96 9.44
N PHE A 274 3.64 10.05 8.70
CA PHE A 274 3.74 10.11 7.25
C PHE A 274 2.50 9.48 6.62
N PRO A 275 1.70 10.23 5.84
CA PRO A 275 0.49 9.70 5.24
C PRO A 275 0.80 8.82 4.03
N TYR A 276 -0.03 7.80 3.79
CA TYR A 276 0.04 6.95 2.60
C TYR A 276 -1.29 6.20 2.41
N SER A 277 -1.51 5.73 1.18
CA SER A 277 -2.38 4.58 0.93
C SER A 277 -1.49 3.38 0.66
N MET A 278 -1.78 2.23 1.26
CA MET A 278 -1.06 1.00 0.98
C MET A 278 -2.03 -0.16 0.77
N GLY A 279 -1.57 -1.20 0.10
CA GLY A 279 -2.39 -2.39 -0.11
C GLY A 279 -1.59 -3.58 -0.61
N TRP A 280 -2.18 -4.76 -0.45
CA TRP A 280 -1.59 -6.04 -0.84
C TRP A 280 -2.18 -6.53 -2.16
N HIS A 281 -1.30 -6.96 -3.07
CA HIS A 281 -1.65 -7.69 -4.28
C HIS A 281 -1.01 -9.08 -4.23
N GLY A 282 -1.83 -10.09 -4.46
CA GLY A 282 -1.43 -11.49 -4.58
C GLY A 282 -2.39 -12.22 -5.50
N ALA A 283 -2.08 -13.48 -5.81
CA ALA A 283 -2.85 -14.26 -6.77
C ALA A 283 -4.36 -14.28 -6.46
N PRO A 284 -5.25 -14.14 -7.47
CA PRO A 284 -6.69 -14.21 -7.29
C PRO A 284 -7.15 -15.61 -6.86
N PHE A 285 -8.29 -15.71 -6.18
CA PHE A 285 -8.97 -16.97 -5.83
C PHE A 285 -9.91 -17.43 -6.96
N ASN A 286 -9.36 -17.57 -8.16
CA ASN A 286 -10.12 -17.89 -9.39
C ASN A 286 -10.06 -19.37 -9.80
N GLY A 287 -9.35 -20.22 -9.05
CA GLY A 287 -9.15 -21.63 -9.40
C GLY A 287 -8.22 -21.87 -10.59
N GLU A 288 -7.51 -20.85 -11.06
CA GLU A 288 -6.53 -20.97 -12.14
C GLU A 288 -5.12 -21.28 -11.63
N GLU A 289 -4.26 -21.67 -12.57
CA GLU A 289 -2.81 -21.64 -12.43
C GLU A 289 -2.33 -20.21 -12.22
N ASN A 290 -1.73 -19.95 -11.06
CA ASN A 290 -1.32 -18.62 -10.62
C ASN A 290 0.19 -18.50 -10.38
N GLN A 291 1.00 -19.39 -10.96
CA GLN A 291 2.46 -19.42 -10.76
C GLN A 291 3.15 -18.14 -11.25
N HIS A 292 2.50 -17.37 -12.13
CA HIS A 292 2.98 -16.08 -12.62
C HIS A 292 2.94 -14.97 -11.56
N TRP A 293 2.11 -15.12 -10.52
CA TRP A 293 1.97 -14.13 -9.47
C TRP A 293 3.14 -14.14 -8.49
N GLN A 294 3.43 -12.96 -7.95
CA GLN A 294 4.26 -12.76 -6.77
C GLN A 294 3.54 -11.79 -5.84
N LEU A 295 3.34 -12.20 -4.59
CA LEU A 295 2.80 -11.37 -3.52
C LEU A 295 3.65 -10.10 -3.36
N HIS A 296 2.99 -8.95 -3.26
CA HIS A 296 3.65 -7.68 -2.99
C HIS A 296 2.70 -6.68 -2.35
N ALA A 297 3.27 -5.66 -1.72
CA ALA A 297 2.54 -4.51 -1.21
C ALA A 297 3.04 -3.20 -1.83
N HIS A 298 2.11 -2.33 -2.19
CA HIS A 298 2.41 -0.97 -2.62
C HIS A 298 2.20 0.01 -1.47
N PHE A 299 3.06 1.03 -1.40
CA PHE A 299 2.86 2.20 -0.54
C PHE A 299 2.92 3.45 -1.41
N TYR A 300 1.85 4.25 -1.37
CA TYR A 300 1.65 5.45 -2.17
C TYR A 300 1.56 6.71 -1.27
N PRO A 301 2.71 7.26 -0.83
CA PRO A 301 2.71 8.45 0.00
C PRO A 301 2.67 9.75 -0.82
N PRO A 302 1.91 10.77 -0.38
CA PRO A 302 1.76 12.01 -1.12
C PRO A 302 2.87 13.03 -0.83
N LEU A 303 3.54 12.98 0.31
CA LEU A 303 4.51 14.01 0.69
C LEU A 303 5.72 14.02 -0.25
N LEU A 304 6.23 15.22 -0.58
CA LEU A 304 7.28 15.41 -1.58
C LEU A 304 8.48 16.19 -1.06
N ARG A 305 8.27 17.42 -0.54
CA ARG A 305 9.39 18.30 -0.14
C ARG A 305 9.59 18.39 1.36
N SER A 306 8.50 18.28 2.12
CA SER A 306 8.45 18.44 3.57
C SER A 306 7.16 17.82 4.11
N ALA A 307 6.97 17.87 5.43
CA ALA A 307 5.70 17.54 6.11
C ALA A 307 4.49 18.37 5.61
N THR A 308 4.73 19.51 4.96
CA THR A 308 3.68 20.45 4.53
C THR A 308 3.54 20.57 3.01
N VAL A 309 4.40 19.92 2.22
CA VAL A 309 4.36 20.05 0.75
C VAL A 309 4.30 18.68 0.09
N ARG A 310 3.11 18.36 -0.44
CA ARG A 310 2.79 17.12 -1.15
C ARG A 310 2.90 17.23 -2.67
N LYS A 311 2.94 16.07 -3.32
CA LYS A 311 2.66 15.87 -4.74
C LYS A 311 1.16 15.95 -4.98
N PHE A 312 0.80 16.56 -6.12
CA PHE A 312 -0.54 16.57 -6.67
C PHE A 312 -0.49 15.85 -8.03
N MET A 313 -1.25 14.77 -8.18
CA MET A 313 -1.43 14.07 -9.46
C MET A 313 -2.69 14.64 -10.13
N VAL A 314 -2.52 15.73 -10.88
CA VAL A 314 -3.62 16.54 -11.45
C VAL A 314 -3.26 16.96 -12.88
N GLY A 315 -4.15 17.64 -13.62
CA GLY A 315 -3.77 18.29 -14.88
C GLY A 315 -3.10 17.35 -15.90
N TYR A 316 -1.78 17.45 -16.06
CA TYR A 316 -1.02 16.58 -16.98
C TYR A 316 -1.11 15.11 -16.57
N GLU A 317 -1.02 14.81 -15.28
CA GLU A 317 -1.09 13.43 -14.76
C GLU A 317 -2.48 12.79 -14.97
N MET A 318 -3.55 13.58 -15.05
CA MET A 318 -4.92 13.09 -15.32
C MET A 318 -5.25 12.99 -16.81
N LEU A 319 -4.66 13.84 -17.65
CA LEU A 319 -5.02 13.97 -19.07
C LEU A 319 -3.98 13.38 -20.03
N ALA A 320 -2.79 13.00 -19.53
CA ALA A 320 -1.69 12.51 -20.36
C ALA A 320 -0.94 11.33 -19.73
N GLU A 321 -0.05 11.59 -18.77
CA GLU A 321 0.85 10.57 -18.21
C GLU A 321 1.30 10.97 -16.79
N THR A 322 1.45 10.00 -15.92
CA THR A 322 2.02 10.20 -14.58
C THR A 322 3.41 10.85 -14.67
N GLN A 323 3.64 11.88 -13.86
CA GLN A 323 4.93 12.58 -13.82
C GLN A 323 5.50 12.63 -12.41
N ARG A 324 6.82 12.45 -12.26
CA ARG A 324 7.55 12.58 -10.98
C ARG A 324 8.68 13.61 -11.03
N ASP A 325 8.88 14.29 -9.90
CA ASP A 325 9.72 15.49 -9.77
C ASP A 325 11.15 15.22 -9.25
N LEU A 326 11.43 14.00 -8.79
CA LEU A 326 12.72 13.47 -8.37
C LEU A 326 12.88 12.03 -8.87
N THR A 327 14.10 11.50 -8.99
CA THR A 327 14.30 10.11 -9.43
C THR A 327 13.94 9.11 -8.33
N ALA A 328 13.75 7.83 -8.71
CA ALA A 328 13.53 6.75 -7.73
C ALA A 328 14.78 6.56 -6.85
N GLU A 329 15.96 6.69 -7.44
CA GLU A 329 17.25 6.55 -6.76
C GLU A 329 17.46 7.64 -5.69
N GLN A 330 17.12 8.90 -6.01
CA GLN A 330 17.16 10.02 -5.05
C GLN A 330 16.17 9.83 -3.90
N ALA A 331 14.97 9.30 -4.20
CA ALA A 331 13.97 9.01 -3.17
C ALA A 331 14.45 7.90 -2.23
N ALA A 332 14.99 6.82 -2.78
CA ALA A 332 15.52 5.70 -2.00
C ALA A 332 16.73 6.12 -1.15
N GLU A 333 17.64 6.92 -1.70
CA GLU A 333 18.79 7.47 -0.96
C GLU A 333 18.34 8.26 0.28
N ARG A 334 17.33 9.14 0.14
CA ARG A 334 16.78 9.91 1.27
C ARG A 334 16.12 9.01 2.31
N LEU A 335 15.38 7.99 1.89
CA LEU A 335 14.76 7.04 2.81
C LEU A 335 15.81 6.18 3.54
N ARG A 336 16.93 5.84 2.89
CA ARG A 336 18.07 5.14 3.52
C ARG A 336 18.82 6.02 4.52
N ALA A 337 18.88 7.33 4.26
CA ALA A 337 19.65 8.27 5.09
C ALA A 337 19.08 8.49 6.51
N VAL A 338 17.81 8.16 6.74
CA VAL A 338 17.17 8.27 8.07
C VAL A 338 17.25 6.95 8.86
N SER A 339 16.97 7.02 10.16
CA SER A 339 16.86 5.83 11.02
C SER A 339 15.68 4.93 10.60
N ASP A 340 15.80 3.62 10.82
CA ASP A 340 14.68 2.67 10.72
C ASP A 340 14.04 2.33 12.07
N ILE A 341 14.42 3.06 13.12
CA ILE A 341 13.75 3.11 14.43
C ILE A 341 12.96 4.42 14.50
N HIS A 342 11.66 4.33 14.75
CA HIS A 342 10.76 5.48 14.80
C HIS A 342 11.22 6.52 15.83
N PHE A 343 11.20 7.82 15.48
CA PHE A 343 11.73 8.90 16.34
C PHE A 343 11.15 8.92 17.76
N ARG A 344 9.87 8.52 17.93
CA ARG A 344 9.24 8.42 19.26
C ARG A 344 9.72 7.24 20.11
N GLU A 345 10.25 6.20 19.49
CA GLU A 345 10.80 5.04 20.19
C GLU A 345 12.29 5.23 20.50
N SER A 346 13.03 5.90 19.61
CA SER A 346 14.45 6.19 19.84
C SER A 346 14.69 7.33 20.84
N GLY A 347 13.69 8.20 21.06
CA GLY A 347 13.83 9.39 21.91
C GLY A 347 14.78 10.45 21.34
N VAL A 348 15.02 10.40 20.03
CA VAL A 348 15.89 11.32 19.26
C VAL A 348 15.05 12.39 18.59
#